data_AF-A0A5E9A7M7-F1
#
_entry.id   AF-A0A5E9A7M7-F1
#
_cell.length_a   1.000
_cell.length_b   1.000
_cell.length_c   1.000
_cell.angle_alpha   90.00
_cell.angle_beta   90.00
_cell.angle_gamma   90.00
#
_symmetry.space_group_name_H-M   'P 1'
#
loop_
_entity.id
_entity.type
_entity.pdbx_description
1 polymer ?
#
loop_
_entity_poly.entity_id
_entity_poly.type
_entity_poly.pdbx_seq_one_letter_code
_entity_poly.pdbx_strand_id
1 'polypeptide(L)' 'MSERRFFIFGAGYSGQAFARANAQHAPVLGTTRAPEKFEALRSAGIE' A
#
# COMPACT_ATOMS: atom_id res chain seq x y z
N MET A 1 -13.79 -8.66 -16.57
CA MET A 1 -12.92 -9.23 -15.53
C MET A 1 -12.81 -8.21 -14.42
N SER A 2 -12.97 -8.58 -13.14
CA SER A 2 -12.80 -7.59 -12.06
C SER A 2 -11.32 -7.25 -11.89
N GLU A 3 -11.02 -5.97 -11.73
CA GLU A 3 -9.68 -5.49 -11.44
C GLU A 3 -9.31 -5.95 -10.01
N ARG A 4 -8.15 -6.60 -9.87
CA ARG A 4 -7.67 -7.03 -8.56
C ARG A 4 -7.30 -5.77 -7.75
N ARG A 5 -7.66 -5.76 -6.46
CA ARG A 5 -7.34 -4.69 -5.51
C ARG A 5 -6.91 -5.32 -4.20
N PHE A 6 -5.92 -4.71 -3.55
CA PHE A 6 -5.39 -5.19 -2.27
C PHE A 6 -5.65 -4.17 -1.17
N PHE A 7 -5.96 -4.65 0.03
CA PHE A 7 -6.13 -3.81 1.21
C PHE A 7 -5.27 -4.37 2.35
N ILE A 8 -4.36 -3.57 2.89
CA ILE A 8 -3.39 -3.99 3.91
C ILE A 8 -3.70 -3.30 5.24
N PHE A 9 -3.98 -4.10 6.28
CA PHE A 9 -4.06 -3.59 7.65
C PHE A 9 -2.65 -3.49 8.25
N GLY A 10 -2.21 -2.26 8.54
CA GLY A 10 -0.85 -2.02 9.06
C GLY A 10 0.23 -2.11 7.98
N ALA A 11 0.25 -1.15 7.06
CA ALA A 11 1.20 -1.06 5.95
C ALA A 11 2.60 -0.60 6.40
N GLY A 12 3.23 -1.36 7.31
CA GLY A 12 4.63 -1.16 7.71
C GLY A 12 5.61 -1.54 6.60
N TYR A 13 6.84 -1.89 6.98
CA TYR A 13 7.91 -2.25 6.04
C TYR A 13 7.47 -3.27 4.97
N SER A 14 6.87 -4.38 5.40
CA SER A 14 6.43 -5.44 4.48
C SER A 14 5.29 -4.99 3.55
N GLY A 15 4.38 -4.15 4.05
CA GLY A 15 3.28 -3.61 3.23
C GLY A 15 3.78 -2.69 2.13
N GLN A 16 4.74 -1.81 2.45
CA GLN A 16 5.39 -0.95 1.47
C GLN A 16 6.19 -1.75 0.44
N ALA A 17 6.91 -2.79 0.88
CA ALA A 17 7.65 -3.68 -0.03
C ALA A 17 6.71 -4.40 -1.01
N PHE A 18 5.58 -4.90 -0.52
CA PHE A 18 4.54 -5.50 -1.35
C PHE A 18 3.98 -4.51 -2.38
N ALA A 19 3.61 -3.30 -1.93
CA ALA A 19 3.04 -2.28 -2.82
C ALA A 19 4.00 -1.88 -3.95
N ARG A 20 5.29 -1.68 -3.62
CA ARG A 20 6.34 -1.39 -4.62
C ARG A 20 6.48 -2.51 -5.65
N ALA A 21 6.45 -3.76 -5.23
CA ALA A 21 6.52 -4.91 -6.13
C ALA A 21 5.24 -5.05 -7.00
N ASN A 22 4.10 -4.57 -6.50
CA ASN A 22 2.79 -4.71 -7.14
C ASN A 22 2.34 -3.47 -7.94
N ALA A 23 3.17 -2.44 -8.04
CA ALA A 23 2.82 -1.11 -8.58
C ALA A 23 2.21 -1.13 -10.01
N GLN A 24 2.54 -2.13 -10.84
CA GLN A 24 2.02 -2.27 -12.20
C GLN A 24 0.83 -3.23 -12.34
N HIS A 25 0.40 -3.90 -11.27
CA HIS A 25 -0.51 -5.04 -11.36
C HIS A 25 -1.91 -4.74 -10.80
N ALA A 26 -1.99 -4.05 -9.67
CA ALA A 26 -3.25 -3.79 -8.98
C ALA A 26 -3.12 -2.65 -7.97
N PRO A 27 -4.17 -1.81 -7.80
CA PRO A 27 -4.22 -0.83 -6.74
C PRO A 27 -4.06 -1.46 -5.35
N VAL A 28 -3.31 -0.77 -4.47
CA VAL A 28 -3.08 -1.16 -3.08
C VAL A 28 -3.53 -0.03 -2.16
N LEU A 29 -4.44 -0.34 -1.24
CA LEU A 29 -4.86 0.55 -0.17
C LEU A 29 -4.31 0.04 1.16
N GLY A 30 -4.10 0.93 2.13
CA GLY A 30 -3.55 0.51 3.41
C GLY A 30 -3.87 1.40 4.60
N THR A 31 -3.73 0.82 5.80
CA THR A 31 -3.88 1.55 7.05
C THR A 31 -2.57 1.65 7.82
N THR A 32 -2.43 2.71 8.60
CA THR A 32 -1.36 2.85 9.59
C THR A 32 -1.93 3.50 10.85
N ARG A 33 -1.39 3.15 12.01
CA ARG A 33 -1.71 3.82 13.30
C ARG A 33 -0.91 5.12 13.50
N ALA A 34 0.07 5.37 12.61
CA ALA A 34 1.00 6.48 12.67
C ALA A 34 0.73 7.41 11.47
N PRO A 35 -0.04 8.50 11.66
CA PRO A 35 -0.38 9.46 10.59
C PRO A 35 0.86 10.07 9.93
N GLU A 36 1.94 10.25 10.68
CA GLU A 36 3.22 10.75 10.19
C GLU A 36 3.86 9.86 9.11
N LYS A 37 3.36 8.63 8.94
CA LYS A 37 3.82 7.69 7.90
C LYS A 37 3.03 7.78 6.60
N PHE A 38 1.96 8.58 6.51
CA PHE A 38 1.12 8.62 5.30
C PHE A 38 1.90 9.00 4.04
N GLU A 39 2.83 9.95 4.10
CA GLU A 39 3.68 10.29 2.94
C GLU A 39 4.59 9.13 2.53
N ALA A 40 5.12 8.37 3.48
CA ALA A 40 5.90 7.17 3.19
C ALA A 40 5.04 6.05 2.56
N LEU A 41 3.75 5.97 2.90
CA LEU A 41 2.81 5.04 2.27
C LEU A 41 2.48 5.45 0.84
N ARG A 42 2.15 6.73 0.62
CA ARG A 42 1.86 7.28 -0.71
C ARG A 42 3.04 7.12 -1.66
N SER A 43 4.25 7.42 -1.20
CA SER A 43 5.47 7.21 -2.00
C SER A 43 5.79 5.74 -2.29
N ALA A 44 5.21 4.79 -1.52
CA ALA A 44 5.28 3.37 -1.81
C ALA A 44 4.15 2.87 -2.74
N GLY A 45 3.26 3.75 -3.20
CA GLY A 45 2.11 3.40 -4.03
C GLY A 45 0.92 2.86 -3.25
N ILE A 46 0.82 3.16 -1.95
CA ILE A 46 -0.30 2.81 -1.09
C ILE A 46 -1.18 4.04 -0.87
N GLU A 47 -2.47 3.91 -1.21
CA GLU A 47 -3.51 4.91 -0.91
C GLU A 47 -4.06 4.76 0.52
#